data_AF-A0A174SKX1-F1
#
_entry.id   AF-A0A174SKX1-F1
#
_cell.length_a   1.000
_cell.length_b   1.000
_cell.length_c   1.000
_cell.angle_alpha   90.00
_cell.angle_beta   90.00
_cell.angle_gamma   90.00
#
_symmetry.space_group_name_H-M   'P 1'
#
loop_
_entity.id
_entity.type
_entity.pdbx_description
1 polymer ?
#
loop_
_entity_poly.entity_id
_entity_poly.type
_entity_poly.pdbx_seq_one_letter_code
_entity_poly.pdbx_strand_id
1 'polypeptide(L)'
;MNTTHVKLSPAVLLTFVLLLCNLSAIARPQEKIKKKEISQSYSVSAGDRLQVENHYGNITVTHWNQNTVAIRVEVECKARSEERAQENLDRIQIETKKIGGIVSAVTTIKKEMNSNSNNESMTINYYIQMPPKLAADLNQKYGNINLPSDNNGNMDIHVKYGNLNAGNFTANAMIEAKYGNIEVGNLQDAQLDLGYVGTAKIRNAKDLTIDSKYSNLDIQDIQSLRMEIKYGNLTIESVSRLDMEIKYSDAKIGTLKDALNVSSLSYSNLKIRNLSPSFSKVNVESHYGNLEVALPAKTSFRIVAENMKYSSCDVNGFNITRKHFDDEDRDKNYTYEINGGKQPTIHFEGNRYGNLKVKAN
;
A
#
# COMPACT_ATOMS: atom_id res chain seq x y z
N MET A 1 35.15 72.53 30.15
CA MET A 1 34.87 72.83 28.72
C MET A 1 33.97 71.73 28.20
N ASN A 2 32.70 72.07 27.95
CA ASN A 2 31.61 71.12 27.73
C ASN A 2 31.68 70.50 26.34
N THR A 3 31.64 69.16 26.29
CA THR A 3 31.38 68.36 25.10
C THR A 3 29.90 68.49 24.73
N THR A 4 29.60 69.20 23.65
CA THR A 4 28.25 69.34 23.11
C THR A 4 27.86 68.05 22.39
N HIS A 5 27.11 67.17 23.07
CA HIS A 5 26.47 66.02 22.44
C HIS A 5 25.35 66.50 21.51
N VAL A 6 25.54 66.32 20.19
CA VAL A 6 24.46 66.51 19.22
C VAL A 6 23.44 65.38 19.43
N LYS A 7 22.30 65.70 20.04
CA LYS A 7 21.15 64.79 20.12
C LYS A 7 20.48 64.75 18.75
N LEU A 8 20.71 63.68 17.99
CA LEU A 8 19.87 63.36 16.83
C LEU A 8 18.43 63.11 17.33
N SER A 9 17.44 63.71 16.68
CA SER A 9 16.04 63.51 17.05
C SER A 9 15.60 62.07 16.71
N PRO A 10 14.68 61.48 17.49
CA PRO A 10 14.15 60.13 17.23
C PRO A 10 13.56 59.99 15.81
N ALA A 11 13.05 61.09 15.24
CA ALA A 11 12.44 61.10 13.91
C ALA A 11 13.47 61.00 12.76
N VAL A 12 14.69 61.52 12.96
CA VAL A 12 15.79 61.43 11.98
C VAL A 12 16.42 60.03 12.00
N LEU A 13 16.46 59.39 13.17
CA LEU A 13 16.89 57.98 13.29
C LEU A 13 15.87 57.02 12.67
N LEU A 14 14.57 57.29 12.84
CA LEU A 14 13.49 56.46 12.29
C LEU A 14 13.38 56.54 10.76
N THR A 15 13.66 57.71 10.16
CA THR A 15 13.71 57.88 8.71
C THR A 15 14.93 57.21 8.08
N PHE A 16 16.07 57.13 8.77
CA PHE A 16 17.25 56.39 8.30
C PHE A 16 17.07 54.87 8.41
N VAL A 17 16.37 54.37 9.43
CA VAL A 17 16.02 52.94 9.58
C VAL A 17 14.97 52.49 8.55
N LEU A 18 14.00 53.34 8.20
CA LEU A 18 13.02 53.04 7.14
C LEU A 18 13.61 53.05 5.72
N LEU A 19 14.70 53.79 5.48
CA LEU A 19 15.42 53.76 4.20
C LEU A 19 16.29 52.48 4.04
N LEU A 20 16.83 51.95 5.14
CA LEU A 20 17.67 50.74 5.16
C LEU A 20 16.86 49.43 5.07
N CYS A 21 15.57 49.44 5.43
CA CYS A 21 14.70 48.26 5.29
C CYS A 21 14.21 47.99 3.85
N ASN A 22 14.51 48.87 2.88
CA ASN A 22 14.15 48.66 1.47
C ASN A 22 15.20 47.88 0.66
N LEU A 23 16.37 47.55 1.22
CA LEU A 23 17.37 46.71 0.58
C LEU A 23 17.56 45.42 1.37
N SER A 24 16.66 44.44 1.19
CA SER A 24 16.91 42.99 1.26
C SER A 24 15.61 42.16 1.16
N ALA A 25 14.63 42.60 0.35
CA ALA A 25 13.75 41.60 -0.26
C ALA A 25 14.57 40.98 -1.40
N ILE A 26 15.31 39.90 -1.13
CA ILE A 26 15.82 39.05 -2.21
C ILE A 26 14.58 38.50 -2.90
N ALA A 27 14.11 39.22 -3.93
CA ALA A 27 13.08 38.73 -4.81
C ALA A 27 13.60 37.41 -5.37
N ARG A 28 12.98 36.29 -4.97
CA ARG A 28 13.25 35.01 -5.62
C ARG A 28 13.02 35.24 -7.12
N PRO A 29 13.96 34.87 -8.00
CA PRO A 29 13.76 35.08 -9.43
C PRO A 29 12.43 34.46 -9.84
N GLN A 30 11.56 35.28 -10.45
CA GLN A 30 10.22 34.87 -10.82
C GLN A 30 10.30 33.74 -11.85
N GLU A 31 9.82 32.55 -11.49
CA GLU A 31 9.78 31.40 -12.38
C GLU A 31 8.93 31.71 -13.62
N LYS A 32 9.43 31.30 -14.79
CA LYS A 32 8.73 31.36 -16.06
C LYS A 32 8.06 30.02 -16.31
N ILE A 33 6.81 30.08 -16.79
CA ILE A 33 5.95 28.92 -16.96
C ILE A 33 5.58 28.78 -18.44
N LYS A 34 5.74 27.57 -18.97
CA LYS A 34 5.27 27.19 -20.30
C LYS A 34 4.33 26.00 -20.20
N LYS A 35 3.28 26.00 -21.01
CA LYS A 35 2.24 24.98 -20.99
C LYS A 35 1.90 24.51 -22.40
N LYS A 36 1.47 23.27 -22.51
CA LYS A 36 0.74 22.76 -23.68
C LYS A 36 -0.31 21.76 -23.24
N GLU A 37 -1.35 21.65 -24.06
CA GLU A 37 -2.43 20.70 -23.85
C GLU A 37 -2.61 19.84 -25.10
N ILE A 38 -2.87 18.56 -24.88
CA ILE A 38 -3.24 17.61 -25.93
C ILE A 38 -4.60 17.04 -25.56
N SER A 39 -5.54 17.02 -26.49
CA SER A 39 -6.85 16.40 -26.31
C SER A 39 -7.16 15.51 -27.51
N GLN A 40 -7.47 14.24 -27.26
CA GLN A 40 -7.82 13.24 -28.28
C GLN A 40 -8.90 12.31 -27.75
N SER A 41 -9.68 11.74 -28.67
CA SER A 41 -10.71 10.76 -28.33
C SER A 41 -10.75 9.61 -29.32
N TYR A 42 -11.05 8.42 -28.83
CA TYR A 42 -11.08 7.20 -29.62
C TYR A 42 -12.32 6.38 -29.28
N SER A 43 -13.11 5.99 -30.27
CA SER A 43 -14.18 5.01 -30.06
C SER A 43 -13.60 3.67 -29.64
N VAL A 44 -14.26 2.97 -28.71
CA VAL A 44 -13.82 1.68 -28.17
C VAL A 44 -14.94 0.64 -28.16
N SER A 45 -14.55 -0.63 -28.20
CA SER A 45 -15.44 -1.79 -28.03
C SER A 45 -15.12 -2.52 -26.72
N ALA A 46 -15.97 -3.46 -26.30
CA ALA A 46 -15.83 -4.17 -25.03
C ALA A 46 -14.52 -4.99 -24.90
N GLY A 47 -13.90 -5.40 -26.01
CA GLY A 47 -12.63 -6.12 -26.02
C GLY A 47 -11.39 -5.21 -26.14
N ASP A 48 -11.59 -3.88 -26.23
CA ASP A 48 -10.49 -2.94 -26.31
C ASP A 48 -9.87 -2.71 -24.91
N ARG A 49 -8.67 -2.13 -24.89
CA ARG A 49 -7.95 -1.79 -23.66
C ARG A 49 -7.32 -0.40 -23.77
N LEU A 50 -7.35 0.35 -22.67
CA LEU A 50 -6.58 1.56 -22.49
C LEU A 50 -5.18 1.22 -21.97
N GLN A 51 -4.14 1.85 -22.52
CA GLN A 51 -2.77 1.78 -22.01
C GLN A 51 -2.23 3.19 -21.81
N VAL A 52 -1.77 3.51 -20.60
CA VAL A 52 -1.25 4.84 -20.25
C VAL A 52 0.10 4.68 -19.59
N GLU A 53 1.10 5.40 -20.10
CA GLU A 53 2.41 5.48 -19.47
C GLU A 53 2.75 6.94 -19.24
N ASN A 54 2.91 7.30 -17.97
CA ASN A 54 3.24 8.67 -17.59
C ASN A 54 4.45 8.72 -16.66
N HIS A 55 5.16 9.83 -16.76
CA HIS A 55 6.28 10.20 -15.92
C HIS A 55 6.06 11.63 -15.46
N TYR A 56 6.11 11.86 -14.15
CA TYR A 56 5.96 13.18 -13.51
C TYR A 56 4.56 13.80 -13.67
N GLY A 57 3.81 13.89 -12.57
CA GLY A 57 2.41 14.37 -12.55
C GLY A 57 1.44 13.23 -12.26
N ASN A 58 0.14 13.41 -12.52
CA ASN A 58 -0.87 12.43 -12.10
C ASN A 58 -1.61 11.79 -13.29
N ILE A 59 -2.07 10.54 -13.11
CA ILE A 59 -3.11 9.94 -13.96
C ILE A 59 -4.42 10.04 -13.17
N THR A 60 -5.43 10.67 -13.74
CA THR A 60 -6.77 10.76 -13.15
C THR A 60 -7.79 10.17 -14.12
N VAL A 61 -8.48 9.13 -13.70
CA VAL A 61 -9.51 8.45 -14.49
C VAL A 61 -10.89 8.82 -13.95
N THR A 62 -11.85 8.97 -14.86
CA THR A 62 -13.28 9.05 -14.56
C THR A 62 -14.03 8.14 -15.51
N HIS A 63 -15.24 7.74 -15.10
CA HIS A 63 -16.11 6.91 -15.93
C HIS A 63 -17.28 7.67 -16.52
N TRP A 64 -17.72 7.21 -17.69
CA TRP A 64 -18.92 7.68 -18.37
C TRP A 64 -19.60 6.56 -19.15
N ASN A 65 -20.85 6.77 -19.54
CA ASN A 65 -21.61 5.80 -20.32
C ASN A 65 -21.50 6.08 -21.82
N GLN A 66 -20.27 6.10 -22.34
CA GLN A 66 -19.99 6.27 -23.77
C GLN A 66 -18.94 5.24 -24.21
N ASN A 67 -19.07 4.72 -25.42
CA ASN A 67 -18.11 3.81 -26.05
C ASN A 67 -16.91 4.58 -26.63
N THR A 68 -16.36 5.49 -25.84
CA THR A 68 -15.26 6.38 -26.23
C THR A 68 -14.30 6.49 -25.06
N VAL A 69 -13.00 6.54 -25.35
CA VAL A 69 -11.99 7.01 -24.39
C VAL A 69 -11.61 8.42 -24.80
N ALA A 70 -11.79 9.39 -23.91
CA ALA A 70 -11.32 10.76 -24.07
C ALA A 70 -10.09 10.98 -23.18
N ILE A 71 -9.01 11.50 -23.78
CA ILE A 71 -7.72 11.70 -23.13
C ILE A 71 -7.36 13.16 -23.27
N ARG A 72 -7.17 13.83 -22.14
CA ARG A 72 -6.65 15.19 -22.06
C ARG A 72 -5.36 15.18 -21.24
N VAL A 73 -4.29 15.72 -21.82
CA VAL A 73 -2.97 15.79 -21.19
C VAL A 73 -2.56 17.24 -21.05
N GLU A 74 -2.35 17.68 -19.82
CA GLU A 74 -1.87 19.03 -19.49
C GLU A 74 -0.40 18.95 -19.09
N VAL A 75 0.46 19.64 -19.83
CA VAL A 75 1.91 19.71 -19.56
C VAL A 75 2.26 21.11 -19.08
N GLU A 76 2.99 21.19 -17.98
CA GLU A 76 3.53 22.44 -17.42
C GLU A 76 5.04 22.28 -17.15
N CYS A 77 5.83 23.24 -17.62
CA CYS A 77 7.26 23.33 -17.31
C CYS A 77 7.57 24.69 -16.67
N LYS A 78 8.35 24.67 -15.58
CA LYS A 78 8.84 25.88 -14.91
C LYS A 78 10.36 25.93 -14.93
N ALA A 79 10.90 27.11 -15.20
CA ALA A 79 12.34 27.36 -15.16
C ALA A 79 12.62 28.84 -14.85
N ARG A 80 13.89 29.21 -14.70
CA ARG A 80 14.32 30.60 -14.44
C ARG A 80 14.21 31.53 -15.65
N SER A 81 14.19 30.99 -16.87
CA SER A 81 14.02 31.75 -18.11
C SER A 81 12.92 31.15 -18.97
N GLU A 82 12.40 31.95 -19.89
CA GLU A 82 11.31 31.56 -20.77
C GLU A 82 11.78 30.53 -21.81
N GLU A 83 12.98 30.73 -22.35
CA GLU A 83 13.66 29.84 -23.27
C GLU A 83 13.85 28.47 -22.62
N ARG A 84 14.27 28.45 -21.36
CA ARG A 84 14.51 27.20 -20.64
C ARG A 84 13.23 26.44 -20.33
N ALA A 85 12.17 27.15 -19.95
CA ALA A 85 10.85 26.55 -19.77
C ALA A 85 10.31 25.98 -21.09
N GLN A 86 10.57 26.66 -22.22
CA GLN A 86 10.19 26.20 -23.56
C GLN A 86 10.99 24.97 -24.00
N GLU A 87 12.32 24.98 -23.84
CA GLU A 87 13.17 23.81 -24.14
C GLU A 87 12.72 22.57 -23.37
N ASN A 88 12.37 22.74 -22.09
CA ASN A 88 11.82 21.68 -21.26
C ASN A 88 10.46 21.19 -21.78
N LEU A 89 9.59 22.11 -22.20
CA LEU A 89 8.30 21.76 -22.80
C LEU A 89 8.45 20.99 -24.13
N ASP A 90 9.43 21.35 -24.95
CA ASP A 90 9.66 20.77 -26.28
C ASP A 90 10.27 19.36 -26.22
N ARG A 91 10.98 19.05 -25.13
CA ARG A 91 11.51 17.71 -24.86
C ARG A 91 10.44 16.68 -24.53
N ILE A 92 9.29 17.13 -24.03
CA ILE A 92 8.17 16.27 -23.65
C ILE A 92 7.38 15.93 -24.91
N GLN A 93 7.29 14.66 -25.26
CA GLN A 93 6.48 14.16 -26.36
C GLN A 93 5.36 13.31 -25.80
N ILE A 94 4.12 13.63 -26.21
CA ILE A 94 2.92 12.89 -25.83
C ILE A 94 2.39 12.24 -27.10
N GLU A 95 2.40 10.92 -27.15
CA GLU A 95 1.84 10.15 -28.26
C GLU A 95 0.53 9.52 -27.82
N THR A 96 -0.54 9.83 -28.55
CA THR A 96 -1.85 9.20 -28.38
C THR A 96 -2.26 8.57 -29.69
N LYS A 97 -2.73 7.32 -29.65
CA LYS A 97 -3.18 6.59 -30.84
C LYS A 97 -4.08 5.43 -30.46
N LYS A 98 -4.85 4.96 -31.44
CA LYS A 98 -5.50 3.66 -31.39
C LYS A 98 -4.92 2.76 -32.47
N ILE A 99 -4.39 1.61 -32.09
CA ILE A 99 -3.93 0.56 -33.02
C ILE A 99 -4.63 -0.73 -32.63
N GLY A 100 -5.43 -1.28 -33.56
CA GLY A 100 -6.28 -2.44 -33.27
C GLY A 100 -7.21 -2.15 -32.08
N GLY A 101 -7.21 -3.04 -31.09
CA GLY A 101 -8.00 -2.90 -29.87
C GLY A 101 -7.32 -2.12 -28.73
N ILE A 102 -6.20 -1.42 -28.97
CA ILE A 102 -5.46 -0.72 -27.91
C ILE A 102 -5.52 0.79 -28.16
N VAL A 103 -6.06 1.53 -27.18
CA VAL A 103 -5.92 2.98 -27.09
C VAL A 103 -4.73 3.29 -26.20
N SER A 104 -3.65 3.80 -26.76
CA SER A 104 -2.41 4.10 -26.03
C SER A 104 -2.19 5.60 -25.85
N ALA A 105 -1.68 6.02 -24.69
CA ALA A 105 -1.26 7.38 -24.42
C ALA A 105 0.05 7.39 -23.61
N VAL A 106 1.15 7.79 -24.23
CA VAL A 106 2.51 7.59 -23.70
C VAL A 106 3.29 8.88 -23.66
N THR A 107 3.89 9.18 -22.50
CA THR A 107 4.86 10.27 -22.32
C THR A 107 6.28 9.78 -22.60
N THR A 108 6.98 10.45 -23.52
CA THR A 108 8.42 10.30 -23.73
C THR A 108 9.13 11.62 -23.45
N ILE A 109 10.15 11.63 -22.59
CA ILE A 109 10.94 12.83 -22.30
C ILE A 109 12.34 12.63 -22.89
N LYS A 110 12.71 13.45 -23.89
CA LYS A 110 14.03 13.38 -24.51
C LYS A 110 15.13 13.74 -23.51
N LYS A 111 16.21 12.95 -23.54
CA LYS A 111 17.39 13.15 -22.71
C LYS A 111 18.04 14.49 -23.01
N GLU A 112 18.46 15.17 -21.95
CA GLU A 112 19.20 16.43 -22.02
C GLU A 112 20.70 16.17 -22.13
N MET A 113 21.40 16.95 -22.96
CA MET A 113 22.85 16.83 -23.09
C MET A 113 23.64 17.65 -22.06
N ASN A 114 23.08 18.75 -21.53
CA ASN A 114 23.73 19.64 -20.56
C ASN A 114 22.84 19.85 -19.33
N SER A 115 23.11 19.11 -18.25
CA SER A 115 22.33 19.17 -17.01
C SER A 115 22.93 20.22 -16.06
N ASN A 116 22.24 21.35 -15.91
CA ASN A 116 22.43 22.22 -14.75
C ASN A 116 21.05 22.57 -14.19
N SER A 117 20.47 21.64 -13.43
CA SER A 117 19.03 21.51 -13.17
C SER A 117 18.50 22.32 -11.97
N ASN A 118 19.20 23.37 -11.52
CA ASN A 118 18.77 24.08 -10.33
C ASN A 118 17.50 24.90 -10.58
N ASN A 119 16.39 24.47 -9.96
CA ASN A 119 15.05 25.08 -9.98
C ASN A 119 14.26 24.90 -11.29
N GLU A 120 14.31 23.72 -11.90
CA GLU A 120 13.42 23.34 -12.99
C GLU A 120 12.39 22.32 -12.51
N SER A 121 11.14 22.40 -13.00
CA SER A 121 10.11 21.40 -12.74
C SER A 121 9.28 21.11 -13.98
N MET A 122 8.84 19.86 -14.09
CA MET A 122 7.95 19.36 -15.14
C MET A 122 6.76 18.67 -14.48
N THR A 123 5.55 18.89 -15.01
CA THR A 123 4.34 18.21 -14.55
C THR A 123 3.49 17.86 -15.76
N ILE A 124 3.10 16.60 -15.86
CA ILE A 124 2.33 16.03 -16.97
C ILE A 124 1.11 15.34 -16.35
N ASN A 125 -0.04 15.99 -16.40
CA ASN A 125 -1.28 15.46 -15.84
C ASN A 125 -2.15 14.86 -16.94
N TYR A 126 -2.53 13.60 -16.77
CA TYR A 126 -3.48 12.89 -17.60
C TYR A 126 -4.86 12.93 -16.95
N TYR A 127 -5.86 13.37 -17.72
CA TYR A 127 -7.27 13.31 -17.39
C TYR A 127 -7.96 12.42 -18.41
N ILE A 128 -8.51 11.30 -17.97
CA ILE A 128 -9.05 10.27 -18.85
C ILE A 128 -10.51 10.00 -18.49
N GLN A 129 -11.38 10.02 -19.48
CA GLN A 129 -12.76 9.55 -19.36
C GLN A 129 -12.92 8.28 -20.18
N MET A 130 -13.36 7.20 -19.56
CA MET A 130 -13.47 5.89 -20.22
C MET A 130 -14.72 5.12 -19.77
N PRO A 131 -15.25 4.18 -20.57
CA PRO A 131 -16.35 3.34 -20.13
C PRO A 131 -15.93 2.51 -18.90
N PRO A 132 -16.82 2.31 -17.91
CA PRO A 132 -16.46 1.67 -16.63
C PRO A 132 -15.99 0.22 -16.76
N LYS A 133 -16.38 -0.47 -17.83
CA LYS A 133 -16.04 -1.89 -18.08
C LYS A 133 -14.81 -2.07 -18.97
N LEU A 134 -14.25 -0.99 -19.53
CA LEU A 134 -13.08 -1.09 -20.39
C LEU A 134 -11.87 -1.48 -19.52
N ALA A 135 -11.07 -2.42 -20.00
CA ALA A 135 -9.83 -2.78 -19.32
C ALA A 135 -8.80 -1.65 -19.43
N ALA A 136 -7.94 -1.48 -18.43
CA ALA A 136 -6.84 -0.52 -18.50
C ALA A 136 -5.54 -1.05 -17.92
N ASP A 137 -4.44 -0.59 -18.50
CA ASP A 137 -3.06 -0.71 -18.03
C ASP A 137 -2.55 0.71 -17.76
N LEU A 138 -2.29 1.02 -16.49
CA LEU A 138 -1.92 2.35 -16.01
C LEU A 138 -0.55 2.30 -15.35
N ASN A 139 0.45 2.88 -16.01
CA ASN A 139 1.82 2.95 -15.52
C ASN A 139 2.19 4.40 -15.17
N GLN A 140 2.52 4.64 -13.90
CA GLN A 140 2.88 5.95 -13.38
C GLN A 140 4.17 5.91 -12.58
N LYS A 141 5.07 6.84 -12.90
CA LYS A 141 6.31 7.10 -12.15
C LYS A 141 6.42 8.57 -11.76
N TYR A 142 6.67 8.84 -10.48
CA TYR A 142 6.77 10.19 -9.90
C TYR A 142 5.45 10.97 -9.93
N GLY A 143 4.43 10.36 -9.36
CA GLY A 143 3.15 10.99 -9.07
C GLY A 143 2.04 9.98 -8.92
N ASN A 144 0.80 10.45 -8.80
CA ASN A 144 -0.29 9.62 -8.30
C ASN A 144 -1.13 9.01 -9.43
N ILE A 145 -1.81 7.92 -9.11
CA ILE A 145 -2.95 7.40 -9.88
C ILE A 145 -4.21 7.61 -9.03
N ASN A 146 -5.19 8.31 -9.59
CA ASN A 146 -6.49 8.54 -8.97
C ASN A 146 -7.58 7.90 -9.84
N LEU A 147 -8.26 6.91 -9.29
CA LEU A 147 -9.37 6.19 -9.92
C LEU A 147 -10.71 6.59 -9.27
N PRO A 148 -11.83 6.47 -10.01
CA PRO A 148 -13.15 6.77 -9.48
C PRO A 148 -13.60 5.74 -8.41
N SER A 149 -14.78 5.97 -7.84
CA SER A 149 -15.36 5.14 -6.78
C SER A 149 -15.59 3.68 -7.18
N ASP A 150 -15.79 3.38 -8.46
CA ASP A 150 -16.13 2.03 -8.94
C ASP A 150 -15.46 1.76 -10.29
N ASN A 151 -14.72 0.67 -10.38
CA ASN A 151 -13.91 0.27 -11.54
C ASN A 151 -14.34 -1.15 -11.96
N ASN A 152 -14.98 -1.28 -13.12
CA ASN A 152 -15.69 -2.51 -13.51
C ASN A 152 -15.03 -3.27 -14.67
N GLY A 153 -13.88 -2.79 -15.15
CA GLY A 153 -13.02 -3.47 -16.11
C GLY A 153 -11.81 -4.09 -15.41
N ASN A 154 -11.13 -5.03 -16.08
CA ASN A 154 -9.87 -5.56 -15.58
C ASN A 154 -8.82 -4.44 -15.55
N MET A 155 -8.14 -4.28 -14.43
CA MET A 155 -7.16 -3.21 -14.23
C MET A 155 -5.78 -3.78 -13.92
N ASP A 156 -4.78 -3.29 -14.65
CA ASP A 156 -3.36 -3.48 -14.35
C ASP A 156 -2.78 -2.11 -13.99
N ILE A 157 -2.26 -1.97 -12.76
CA ILE A 157 -1.92 -0.67 -12.17
C ILE A 157 -0.51 -0.75 -11.60
N HIS A 158 0.40 0.06 -12.15
CA HIS A 158 1.77 0.18 -11.68
C HIS A 158 2.03 1.62 -11.24
N VAL A 159 2.31 1.82 -9.95
CA VAL A 159 2.66 3.15 -9.41
C VAL A 159 4.01 3.10 -8.68
N LYS A 160 4.92 4.01 -9.04
CA LYS A 160 6.23 4.14 -8.41
C LYS A 160 6.53 5.57 -8.01
N TYR A 161 6.97 5.79 -6.78
CA TYR A 161 7.24 7.12 -6.23
C TYR A 161 6.00 8.03 -6.25
N GLY A 162 4.86 7.49 -5.81
CA GLY A 162 3.58 8.17 -5.77
C GLY A 162 2.50 7.28 -5.16
N ASN A 163 1.31 7.85 -4.97
CA ASN A 163 0.21 7.18 -4.30
C ASN A 163 -0.82 6.61 -5.29
N LEU A 164 -1.49 5.54 -4.89
CA LEU A 164 -2.69 5.04 -5.54
C LEU A 164 -3.90 5.35 -4.66
N ASN A 165 -4.87 6.09 -5.21
CA ASN A 165 -6.18 6.29 -4.61
C ASN A 165 -7.22 5.67 -5.55
N ALA A 166 -7.87 4.60 -5.13
CA ALA A 166 -8.87 3.92 -5.94
C ALA A 166 -10.07 3.48 -5.10
N GLY A 167 -11.25 3.54 -5.70
CA GLY A 167 -12.47 3.01 -5.10
C GLY A 167 -12.54 1.48 -5.19
N ASN A 168 -13.73 0.99 -5.49
CA ASN A 168 -14.06 -0.41 -5.59
C ASN A 168 -13.66 -0.97 -6.97
N PHE A 169 -13.35 -2.27 -6.99
CA PHE A 169 -13.12 -3.05 -8.19
C PHE A 169 -14.10 -4.23 -8.19
N THR A 170 -14.91 -4.31 -9.23
CA THR A 170 -15.84 -5.45 -9.43
C THR A 170 -15.28 -6.52 -10.36
N ALA A 171 -14.21 -6.19 -11.08
CA ALA A 171 -13.44 -7.10 -11.92
C ALA A 171 -12.00 -7.26 -11.35
N ASN A 172 -11.18 -8.04 -12.04
CA ASN A 172 -9.84 -8.38 -11.56
C ASN A 172 -8.93 -7.14 -11.50
N ALA A 173 -8.15 -7.02 -10.42
CA ALA A 173 -7.15 -5.97 -10.27
C ALA A 173 -5.76 -6.56 -9.98
N MET A 174 -4.78 -6.18 -10.79
CA MET A 174 -3.36 -6.39 -10.53
C MET A 174 -2.74 -5.04 -10.18
N ILE A 175 -2.11 -4.95 -9.01
CA ILE A 175 -1.58 -3.69 -8.47
C ILE A 175 -0.13 -3.89 -8.05
N GLU A 176 0.80 -3.23 -8.74
CA GLU A 176 2.18 -3.07 -8.31
C GLU A 176 2.38 -1.65 -7.78
N ALA A 177 2.84 -1.53 -6.54
CA ALA A 177 3.05 -0.24 -5.91
C ALA A 177 4.37 -0.18 -5.15
N LYS A 178 5.17 0.83 -5.46
CA LYS A 178 6.52 1.00 -4.89
C LYS A 178 6.79 2.43 -4.44
N TYR A 179 7.28 2.60 -3.22
CA TYR A 179 7.67 3.90 -2.66
C TYR A 179 6.52 4.93 -2.62
N GLY A 180 5.42 4.57 -1.95
CA GLY A 180 4.23 5.42 -1.84
C GLY A 180 3.22 4.88 -0.85
N ASN A 181 1.99 5.41 -0.88
CA ASN A 181 0.86 4.90 -0.12
C ASN A 181 -0.26 4.42 -1.04
N ILE A 182 -1.09 3.51 -0.55
CA ILE A 182 -2.20 2.92 -1.29
C ILE A 182 -3.46 3.02 -0.45
N GLU A 183 -4.54 3.51 -1.06
CA GLU A 183 -5.89 3.42 -0.52
C GLU A 183 -6.80 2.83 -1.60
N VAL A 184 -7.32 1.64 -1.33
CA VAL A 184 -8.19 0.87 -2.22
C VAL A 184 -9.46 0.47 -1.48
N GLY A 185 -10.60 0.64 -2.15
CA GLY A 185 -11.91 0.22 -1.66
C GLY A 185 -12.09 -1.29 -1.65
N ASN A 186 -13.26 -1.75 -2.10
CA ASN A 186 -13.58 -3.16 -2.16
C ASN A 186 -12.92 -3.84 -3.37
N LEU A 187 -12.36 -5.03 -3.20
CA LEU A 187 -11.82 -5.87 -4.26
C LEU A 187 -12.64 -7.16 -4.35
N GLN A 188 -12.88 -7.68 -5.57
CA GLN A 188 -13.38 -9.05 -5.72
C GLN A 188 -12.20 -10.01 -5.71
N ASP A 189 -11.48 -10.07 -6.83
CA ASP A 189 -10.30 -10.91 -7.03
C ASP A 189 -9.10 -9.99 -7.36
N ALA A 190 -8.04 -10.05 -6.56
CA ALA A 190 -6.90 -9.15 -6.76
C ALA A 190 -5.54 -9.73 -6.37
N GLN A 191 -4.50 -9.21 -7.01
CA GLN A 191 -3.10 -9.48 -6.70
C GLN A 191 -2.35 -8.16 -6.48
N LEU A 192 -1.63 -8.08 -5.35
CA LEU A 192 -0.84 -6.92 -4.97
C LEU A 192 0.66 -7.29 -4.81
N ASP A 193 1.55 -6.56 -5.48
CA ASP A 193 3.00 -6.56 -5.25
C ASP A 193 3.42 -5.22 -4.63
N LEU A 194 3.81 -5.25 -3.36
CA LEU A 194 4.05 -4.07 -2.55
C LEU A 194 5.51 -4.00 -2.11
N GLY A 195 6.20 -2.91 -2.48
CA GLY A 195 7.59 -2.67 -2.08
C GLY A 195 7.81 -1.28 -1.50
N TYR A 196 8.24 -1.18 -0.25
CA TYR A 196 8.48 0.11 0.41
C TYR A 196 7.22 1.00 0.43
N VAL A 197 6.05 0.39 0.64
CA VAL A 197 4.78 1.12 0.74
C VAL A 197 4.57 1.55 2.19
N GLY A 198 4.50 2.86 2.41
CA GLY A 198 4.39 3.44 3.75
C GLY A 198 3.14 2.94 4.48
N THR A 199 2.01 2.95 3.78
CA THR A 199 0.75 2.33 4.23
C THR A 199 -0.07 1.88 3.03
N ALA A 200 -0.53 0.63 3.05
CA ALA A 200 -1.54 0.09 2.16
C ALA A 200 -2.84 -0.14 2.95
N LYS A 201 -3.88 0.63 2.63
CA LYS A 201 -5.22 0.48 3.17
C LYS A 201 -6.10 -0.21 2.16
N ILE A 202 -6.68 -1.33 2.55
CA ILE A 202 -7.61 -2.11 1.73
C ILE A 202 -8.88 -2.24 2.53
N ARG A 203 -10.03 -1.87 1.95
CA ARG A 203 -11.30 -1.97 2.65
C ARG A 203 -11.71 -3.44 2.77
N ASN A 204 -12.35 -3.98 1.75
CA ASN A 204 -12.82 -5.35 1.75
C ASN A 204 -12.28 -6.12 0.57
N ALA A 205 -12.17 -7.42 0.69
CA ALA A 205 -11.82 -8.27 -0.43
C ALA A 205 -12.48 -9.65 -0.34
N LYS A 206 -12.70 -10.30 -1.49
CA LYS A 206 -13.15 -11.69 -1.52
C LYS A 206 -11.94 -12.62 -1.57
N ASP A 207 -11.16 -12.57 -2.65
CA ASP A 207 -9.98 -13.39 -2.86
C ASP A 207 -8.77 -12.49 -3.16
N LEU A 208 -7.77 -12.48 -2.26
CA LEU A 208 -6.64 -11.56 -2.33
C LEU A 208 -5.31 -12.31 -2.19
N THR A 209 -4.38 -12.01 -3.11
CA THR A 209 -2.99 -12.48 -3.02
C THR A 209 -2.05 -11.29 -2.85
N ILE A 210 -1.13 -11.33 -1.88
CA ILE A 210 -0.18 -10.23 -1.62
C ILE A 210 1.25 -10.77 -1.48
N ASP A 211 2.19 -10.21 -2.24
CA ASP A 211 3.63 -10.23 -1.90
C ASP A 211 4.00 -8.84 -1.38
N SER A 212 4.52 -8.78 -0.15
CA SER A 212 4.85 -7.53 0.50
C SER A 212 6.25 -7.54 1.10
N LYS A 213 7.04 -6.52 0.73
CA LYS A 213 8.37 -6.27 1.27
C LYS A 213 8.47 -4.83 1.78
N TYR A 214 8.93 -4.65 3.01
CA TYR A 214 9.15 -3.33 3.62
C TYR A 214 7.90 -2.44 3.63
N SER A 215 6.72 -3.01 3.86
CA SER A 215 5.45 -2.29 3.76
C SER A 215 4.54 -2.54 4.95
N ASN A 216 3.66 -1.58 5.27
CA ASN A 216 2.63 -1.73 6.30
C ASN A 216 1.24 -1.88 5.67
N LEU A 217 0.46 -2.84 6.15
CA LEU A 217 -0.87 -3.17 5.62
C LEU A 217 -1.94 -3.04 6.69
N ASP A 218 -3.06 -2.42 6.32
CA ASP A 218 -4.29 -2.31 7.09
C ASP A 218 -5.47 -2.78 6.22
N ILE A 219 -6.08 -3.89 6.60
CA ILE A 219 -7.13 -4.58 5.82
C ILE A 219 -8.36 -4.74 6.72
N GLN A 220 -9.55 -4.40 6.23
CA GLN A 220 -10.78 -4.59 7.03
C GLN A 220 -11.28 -6.04 6.94
N ASP A 221 -12.21 -6.34 6.04
CA ASP A 221 -12.79 -7.68 5.90
C ASP A 221 -12.30 -8.40 4.63
N ILE A 222 -11.69 -9.56 4.81
CA ILE A 222 -11.25 -10.42 3.70
C ILE A 222 -11.82 -11.83 3.84
N GLN A 223 -12.36 -12.40 2.76
CA GLN A 223 -12.82 -13.79 2.80
C GLN A 223 -11.64 -14.77 2.72
N SER A 224 -10.78 -14.67 1.70
CA SER A 224 -9.65 -15.56 1.50
C SER A 224 -8.39 -14.77 1.19
N LEU A 225 -7.38 -14.85 2.07
CA LEU A 225 -6.09 -14.18 1.91
C LEU A 225 -4.97 -15.20 1.76
N ARG A 226 -4.19 -15.06 0.67
CA ARG A 226 -2.87 -15.67 0.55
C ARG A 226 -1.81 -14.58 0.58
N MET A 227 -0.81 -14.68 1.45
CA MET A 227 0.22 -13.64 1.50
C MET A 227 1.62 -14.11 1.88
N GLU A 228 2.63 -13.45 1.32
CA GLU A 228 3.97 -13.39 1.90
C GLU A 228 4.25 -11.96 2.36
N ILE A 229 4.70 -11.79 3.60
CA ILE A 229 5.14 -10.50 4.14
C ILE A 229 6.53 -10.59 4.76
N LYS A 230 7.39 -9.65 4.37
CA LYS A 230 8.75 -9.48 4.87
C LYS A 230 8.99 -8.04 5.32
N TYR A 231 9.49 -7.86 6.54
CA TYR A 231 9.86 -6.55 7.08
C TYR A 231 8.70 -5.54 7.13
N GLY A 232 7.54 -5.94 7.65
CA GLY A 232 6.34 -5.12 7.64
C GLY A 232 5.40 -5.38 8.82
N ASN A 233 4.42 -4.49 8.98
CA ASN A 233 3.32 -4.71 9.91
C ASN A 233 2.06 -5.06 9.15
N LEU A 234 1.31 -6.04 9.64
CA LEU A 234 0.01 -6.43 9.12
C LEU A 234 -1.05 -6.24 10.20
N THR A 235 -2.09 -5.47 9.90
CA THR A 235 -3.33 -5.44 10.67
C THR A 235 -4.48 -5.88 9.78
N ILE A 236 -5.26 -6.85 10.26
CA ILE A 236 -6.51 -7.28 9.62
C ILE A 236 -7.63 -7.20 10.65
N GLU A 237 -8.73 -6.53 10.32
CA GLU A 237 -9.90 -6.49 11.20
C GLU A 237 -10.57 -7.87 11.26
N SER A 238 -10.82 -8.48 10.11
CA SER A 238 -11.51 -9.76 9.98
C SER A 238 -11.04 -10.56 8.76
N VAL A 239 -10.74 -11.85 8.95
CA VAL A 239 -10.43 -12.76 7.84
C VAL A 239 -11.13 -14.09 8.03
N SER A 240 -11.67 -14.69 6.95
CA SER A 240 -12.21 -16.04 7.04
C SER A 240 -11.12 -17.10 6.95
N ARG A 241 -10.36 -17.09 5.86
CA ARG A 241 -9.25 -18.02 5.62
C ARG A 241 -7.97 -17.27 5.32
N LEU A 242 -6.90 -17.63 6.00
CA LEU A 242 -5.59 -17.01 5.88
C LEU A 242 -4.52 -18.08 5.63
N ASP A 243 -3.91 -18.04 4.45
CA ASP A 243 -2.68 -18.76 4.12
C ASP A 243 -1.52 -17.74 4.10
N MET A 244 -0.50 -17.89 4.94
CA MET A 244 0.57 -16.89 5.01
C MET A 244 1.97 -17.42 5.28
N GLU A 245 2.95 -16.70 4.74
CA GLU A 245 4.34 -16.68 5.18
C GLU A 245 4.68 -15.31 5.75
N ILE A 246 5.32 -15.29 6.91
CA ILE A 246 5.66 -14.05 7.61
C ILE A 246 7.08 -14.12 8.15
N LYS A 247 7.89 -13.14 7.78
CA LYS A 247 9.31 -13.08 8.14
C LYS A 247 9.67 -11.69 8.64
N TYR A 248 10.33 -11.61 9.79
CA TYR A 248 10.78 -10.34 10.40
C TYR A 248 9.66 -9.28 10.51
N SER A 249 8.48 -9.69 10.93
CA SER A 249 7.25 -8.89 10.83
C SER A 249 6.31 -9.15 12.01
N ASP A 250 5.36 -8.23 12.22
CA ASP A 250 4.29 -8.38 13.21
C ASP A 250 2.92 -8.39 12.54
N ALA A 251 2.09 -9.37 12.89
CA ALA A 251 0.73 -9.51 12.39
C ALA A 251 -0.30 -9.50 13.52
N LYS A 252 -1.34 -8.66 13.38
CA LYS A 252 -2.47 -8.55 14.29
C LYS A 252 -3.77 -8.80 13.54
N ILE A 253 -4.45 -9.87 13.90
CA ILE A 253 -5.74 -10.28 13.35
C ILE A 253 -6.82 -10.01 14.41
N GLY A 254 -7.82 -9.20 14.07
CA GLY A 254 -8.94 -8.89 14.94
C GLY A 254 -9.84 -10.11 15.13
N THR A 255 -10.32 -10.69 14.02
CA THR A 255 -11.15 -11.90 14.02
C THR A 255 -10.69 -12.86 12.92
N LEU A 256 -10.46 -14.11 13.28
CA LEU A 256 -10.25 -15.22 12.34
C LEU A 256 -11.49 -16.13 12.38
N LYS A 257 -12.23 -16.23 11.26
CA LYS A 257 -13.55 -16.90 11.25
C LYS A 257 -13.47 -18.41 11.04
N ASP A 258 -12.54 -18.89 10.21
CA ASP A 258 -12.54 -20.29 9.77
C ASP A 258 -11.16 -20.96 9.87
N ALA A 259 -10.20 -20.60 9.03
CA ALA A 259 -8.96 -21.37 8.89
C ALA A 259 -7.71 -20.49 8.84
N LEU A 260 -6.65 -20.95 9.50
CA LEU A 260 -5.31 -20.39 9.40
C LEU A 260 -4.30 -21.46 9.05
N ASN A 261 -3.47 -21.17 8.06
CA ASN A 261 -2.28 -21.92 7.74
C ASN A 261 -1.09 -20.96 7.62
N VAL A 262 -0.08 -21.15 8.46
CA VAL A 262 1.18 -20.40 8.42
C VAL A 262 2.29 -21.41 8.15
N SER A 263 2.81 -21.44 6.93
CA SER A 263 3.92 -22.33 6.55
C SER A 263 5.27 -21.84 7.08
N SER A 264 5.38 -20.57 7.45
CA SER A 264 6.62 -20.03 8.02
C SER A 264 6.33 -18.79 8.85
N LEU A 265 6.41 -18.93 10.18
CA LEU A 265 6.39 -17.83 11.15
C LEU A 265 7.83 -17.54 11.62
N SER A 266 8.60 -16.79 10.82
CA SER A 266 10.04 -16.60 11.04
C SER A 266 10.36 -15.29 11.74
N TYR A 267 10.98 -15.34 12.92
CA TYR A 267 11.37 -14.13 13.68
C TYR A 267 10.25 -13.08 13.75
N SER A 268 9.03 -13.54 14.02
CA SER A 268 7.80 -12.78 13.83
C SER A 268 6.80 -13.07 14.93
N ASN A 269 5.87 -12.14 15.17
CA ASN A 269 4.75 -12.37 16.08
C ASN A 269 3.43 -12.36 15.30
N LEU A 270 2.59 -13.36 15.54
CA LEU A 270 1.23 -13.41 15.04
C LEU A 270 0.26 -13.43 16.22
N LYS A 271 -0.62 -12.44 16.28
CA LYS A 271 -1.64 -12.31 17.31
C LYS A 271 -3.04 -12.35 16.71
N ILE A 272 -3.86 -13.28 17.20
CA ILE A 272 -5.27 -13.43 16.83
C ILE A 272 -6.10 -13.07 18.04
N ARG A 273 -6.78 -11.92 17.99
CA ARG A 273 -7.56 -11.40 19.10
C ARG A 273 -8.84 -12.21 19.34
N ASN A 274 -9.50 -12.68 18.29
CA ASN A 274 -10.63 -13.62 18.41
C ASN A 274 -10.54 -14.67 17.32
N LEU A 275 -10.33 -15.92 17.71
CA LEU A 275 -10.58 -17.06 16.84
C LEU A 275 -12.02 -17.53 17.07
N SER A 276 -12.79 -17.64 16.00
CA SER A 276 -14.19 -18.08 16.05
C SER A 276 -14.31 -19.46 16.70
N PRO A 277 -15.31 -19.71 17.56
CA PRO A 277 -15.57 -21.06 18.10
C PRO A 277 -15.85 -22.12 17.02
N SER A 278 -16.27 -21.69 15.82
CA SER A 278 -16.58 -22.54 14.67
C SER A 278 -15.41 -22.74 13.71
N PHE A 279 -14.18 -22.40 14.12
CA PHE A 279 -12.99 -22.56 13.27
C PHE A 279 -12.82 -24.01 12.83
N SER A 280 -12.31 -24.24 11.61
CA SER A 280 -12.04 -25.59 11.13
C SER A 280 -10.64 -26.07 11.50
N LYS A 281 -9.63 -25.19 11.35
CA LYS A 281 -8.23 -25.54 11.58
C LYS A 281 -7.35 -24.31 11.83
N VAL A 282 -6.39 -24.46 12.72
CA VAL A 282 -5.22 -23.57 12.81
C VAL A 282 -3.97 -24.44 12.69
N ASN A 283 -3.09 -24.12 11.74
CA ASN A 283 -1.80 -24.77 11.57
C ASN A 283 -0.71 -23.72 11.44
N VAL A 284 0.34 -23.82 12.25
CA VAL A 284 1.44 -22.86 12.26
C VAL A 284 2.76 -23.59 12.41
N GLU A 285 3.67 -23.35 11.48
CA GLU A 285 5.06 -23.78 11.54
C GLU A 285 5.94 -22.59 11.95
N SER A 286 6.52 -22.66 13.14
CA SER A 286 7.34 -21.59 13.69
C SER A 286 8.81 -21.73 13.31
N HIS A 287 9.48 -20.60 13.15
CA HIS A 287 10.92 -20.51 12.96
C HIS A 287 11.42 -19.32 13.81
N TYR A 288 11.49 -19.50 15.14
CA TYR A 288 11.73 -18.42 16.11
C TYR A 288 10.57 -17.39 16.16
N GLY A 289 9.34 -17.84 15.94
CA GLY A 289 8.16 -16.99 15.93
C GLY A 289 7.16 -17.30 17.05
N ASN A 290 6.34 -16.33 17.40
CA ASN A 290 5.38 -16.43 18.51
C ASN A 290 3.95 -16.34 18.00
N LEU A 291 3.11 -17.28 18.43
CA LEU A 291 1.67 -17.28 18.17
C LEU A 291 0.89 -16.99 19.46
N GLU A 292 0.08 -15.94 19.48
CA GLU A 292 -0.92 -15.67 20.51
C GLU A 292 -2.32 -15.78 19.92
N VAL A 293 -3.17 -16.67 20.47
CA VAL A 293 -4.56 -16.84 20.05
C VAL A 293 -5.49 -16.71 21.25
N ALA A 294 -6.60 -16.01 21.07
CA ALA A 294 -7.68 -15.99 22.05
C ALA A 294 -9.01 -16.50 21.50
N LEU A 295 -9.73 -17.25 22.33
CA LEU A 295 -11.03 -17.87 22.02
C LEU A 295 -12.00 -17.71 23.20
N PRO A 296 -13.33 -17.79 22.99
CA PRO A 296 -14.29 -17.85 24.10
C PRO A 296 -14.03 -19.03 25.04
N ALA A 297 -14.09 -18.80 26.35
CA ALA A 297 -13.74 -19.77 27.39
C ALA A 297 -14.47 -21.13 27.29
N LYS A 298 -15.69 -21.14 26.71
CA LYS A 298 -16.54 -22.34 26.54
C LYS A 298 -16.29 -23.09 25.23
N THR A 299 -15.36 -22.64 24.38
CA THR A 299 -15.07 -23.28 23.10
C THR A 299 -14.47 -24.66 23.33
N SER A 300 -14.98 -25.67 22.64
CA SER A 300 -14.45 -27.05 22.67
C SER A 300 -13.49 -27.24 21.52
N PHE A 301 -12.23 -27.57 21.82
CA PHE A 301 -11.17 -27.73 20.80
C PHE A 301 -9.99 -28.52 21.36
N ARG A 302 -9.04 -28.83 20.48
CA ARG A 302 -7.79 -29.52 20.82
C ARG A 302 -6.59 -28.64 20.50
N ILE A 303 -5.55 -28.73 21.32
CA ILE A 303 -4.23 -28.16 21.04
C ILE A 303 -3.25 -29.31 20.86
N VAL A 304 -2.47 -29.27 19.79
CA VAL A 304 -1.33 -30.15 19.54
C VAL A 304 -0.13 -29.23 19.26
N ALA A 305 0.84 -29.21 20.17
CA ALA A 305 2.05 -28.42 20.04
C ALA A 305 3.26 -29.35 20.03
N GLU A 306 4.01 -29.34 18.93
CA GLU A 306 5.10 -30.29 18.66
C GLU A 306 6.45 -29.56 18.57
N ASN A 307 7.54 -30.30 18.79
CA ASN A 307 8.91 -29.78 18.66
C ASN A 307 9.19 -28.54 19.53
N MET A 308 8.68 -28.50 20.77
CA MET A 308 8.69 -27.33 21.67
C MET A 308 9.94 -27.23 22.56
N LYS A 309 11.06 -27.85 22.19
CA LYS A 309 12.28 -27.87 23.01
C LYS A 309 12.95 -26.49 23.05
N TYR A 310 12.99 -25.82 24.21
CA TYR A 310 13.36 -24.40 24.40
C TYR A 310 12.24 -23.39 24.07
N SER A 311 11.01 -23.88 23.90
CA SER A 311 9.80 -23.09 23.70
C SER A 311 8.88 -23.11 24.91
N SER A 312 7.87 -22.24 24.90
CA SER A 312 6.75 -22.28 25.85
C SER A 312 5.43 -22.58 25.14
N CYS A 313 4.59 -23.38 25.82
CA CYS A 313 3.19 -23.60 25.46
C CYS A 313 2.33 -23.20 26.65
N ASP A 314 1.75 -22.01 26.59
CA ASP A 314 0.95 -21.41 27.67
C ASP A 314 -0.55 -21.50 27.33
N VAL A 315 -1.34 -22.11 28.20
CA VAL A 315 -2.79 -22.33 28.01
C VAL A 315 -3.53 -21.87 29.25
N ASN A 316 -4.31 -20.80 29.14
CA ASN A 316 -4.93 -20.13 30.29
C ASN A 316 -6.43 -19.86 30.11
N GLY A 317 -7.18 -19.93 31.21
CA GLY A 317 -8.59 -19.54 31.26
C GLY A 317 -9.58 -20.56 30.69
N PHE A 318 -9.14 -21.80 30.45
CA PHE A 318 -9.97 -22.89 29.93
C PHE A 318 -10.11 -24.05 30.92
N ASN A 319 -11.19 -24.83 30.77
CA ASN A 319 -11.31 -26.13 31.41
C ASN A 319 -10.54 -27.18 30.60
N ILE A 320 -9.38 -27.60 31.12
CA ILE A 320 -8.54 -28.63 30.51
C ILE A 320 -9.03 -30.00 30.97
N THR A 321 -9.72 -30.73 30.08
CA THR A 321 -10.28 -32.05 30.40
C THR A 321 -9.26 -33.17 30.26
N ARG A 322 -8.26 -32.98 29.39
CA ARG A 322 -7.14 -33.90 29.24
C ARG A 322 -5.87 -33.12 28.90
N LYS A 323 -4.76 -33.56 29.49
CA LYS A 323 -3.43 -33.08 29.16
C LYS A 323 -2.50 -34.28 29.00
N HIS A 324 -1.70 -34.28 27.94
CA HIS A 324 -0.59 -35.20 27.76
C HIS A 324 0.67 -34.38 27.47
N PHE A 325 1.78 -34.82 28.05
CA PHE A 325 3.07 -34.18 27.96
C PHE A 325 4.10 -35.27 27.74
N ASP A 326 4.88 -35.09 26.68
CA ASP A 326 6.01 -35.94 26.34
C ASP A 326 7.28 -35.09 26.39
N ASP A 327 8.25 -35.55 27.17
CA ASP A 327 9.48 -34.82 27.50
C ASP A 327 10.66 -35.77 27.34
N GLU A 328 10.88 -36.18 26.10
CA GLU A 328 12.09 -36.89 25.74
C GLU A 328 13.24 -35.89 25.52
N ASP A 329 14.49 -36.31 25.77
CA ASP A 329 15.70 -35.46 25.68
C ASP A 329 15.83 -34.64 24.38
N ARG A 330 15.14 -35.06 23.30
CA ARG A 330 15.17 -34.41 21.99
C ARG A 330 13.89 -33.66 21.62
N ASP A 331 12.72 -34.14 22.02
CA ASP A 331 11.43 -33.65 21.54
C ASP A 331 10.47 -33.41 22.71
N LYS A 332 9.99 -32.17 22.83
CA LYS A 332 9.04 -31.74 23.86
C LYS A 332 7.69 -31.50 23.21
N ASN A 333 6.69 -32.30 23.55
CA ASN A 333 5.38 -32.25 22.89
C ASN A 333 4.25 -32.07 23.90
N TYR A 334 3.21 -31.33 23.50
CA TYR A 334 2.04 -31.06 24.33
C TYR A 334 0.76 -31.39 23.58
N THR A 335 -0.16 -32.07 24.26
CA THR A 335 -1.54 -32.21 23.80
C THR A 335 -2.51 -31.78 24.89
N TYR A 336 -3.48 -30.95 24.54
CA TYR A 336 -4.57 -30.52 25.42
C TYR A 336 -5.91 -30.79 24.75
N GLU A 337 -6.85 -31.41 25.48
CA GLU A 337 -8.27 -31.42 25.14
C GLU A 337 -8.96 -30.36 26.01
N ILE A 338 -9.59 -29.38 25.36
CA ILE A 338 -10.22 -28.23 26.01
C ILE A 338 -11.73 -28.40 25.95
N ASN A 339 -12.42 -28.30 27.09
CA ASN A 339 -13.87 -28.51 27.20
C ASN A 339 -14.32 -29.83 26.52
N GLY A 340 -13.55 -30.91 26.68
CA GLY A 340 -13.83 -32.23 26.08
C GLY A 340 -13.61 -32.32 24.56
N GLY A 341 -13.05 -31.28 23.95
CA GLY A 341 -12.90 -31.14 22.51
C GLY A 341 -11.75 -31.97 21.95
N LYS A 342 -12.05 -32.71 20.88
CA LYS A 342 -11.04 -33.42 20.06
C LYS A 342 -10.78 -32.73 18.72
N GLN A 343 -11.73 -31.91 18.29
CA GLN A 343 -11.70 -31.06 17.11
C GLN A 343 -12.56 -29.81 17.40
N PRO A 344 -12.36 -28.71 16.68
CA PRO A 344 -11.23 -28.44 15.77
C PRO A 344 -9.88 -28.39 16.50
N THR A 345 -8.77 -28.45 15.75
CA THR A 345 -7.41 -28.51 16.31
C THR A 345 -6.61 -27.22 16.01
N ILE A 346 -5.94 -26.69 17.04
CA ILE A 346 -4.82 -25.75 16.91
C ILE A 346 -3.54 -26.59 16.90
N HIS A 347 -2.91 -26.70 15.73
CA HIS A 347 -1.64 -27.34 15.51
C HIS A 347 -0.53 -26.30 15.45
N PHE A 348 0.51 -26.46 16.26
CA PHE A 348 1.65 -25.56 16.31
C PHE A 348 2.96 -26.36 16.37
N GLU A 349 3.79 -26.21 15.34
CA GLU A 349 5.14 -26.75 15.34
C GLU A 349 6.13 -25.68 15.79
N GLY A 350 6.71 -25.86 16.97
CA GLY A 350 7.56 -24.85 17.61
C GLY A 350 8.97 -24.75 17.03
N ASN A 351 9.46 -25.80 16.36
CA ASN A 351 10.84 -25.91 15.88
C ASN A 351 11.87 -25.34 16.89
N ARG A 352 11.73 -25.79 18.14
CA ARG A 352 12.55 -25.49 19.31
C ARG A 352 12.37 -24.10 19.93
N TYR A 353 12.21 -23.04 19.14
CA TYR A 353 12.25 -21.67 19.68
C TYR A 353 10.95 -20.88 19.53
N GLY A 354 9.90 -21.48 18.99
CA GLY A 354 8.61 -20.83 18.79
C GLY A 354 7.68 -20.93 20.00
N ASN A 355 7.13 -19.81 20.46
CA ASN A 355 6.22 -19.83 21.60
C ASN A 355 4.75 -19.86 21.17
N LEU A 356 3.96 -20.69 21.85
CA LEU A 356 2.51 -20.74 21.71
C LEU A 356 1.84 -20.21 22.98
N LYS A 357 0.92 -19.26 22.81
CA LYS A 357 0.01 -18.79 23.86
C LYS A 357 -1.43 -18.89 23.41
N VAL A 358 -2.23 -19.66 24.15
CA VAL A 358 -3.67 -19.80 23.94
C VAL A 358 -4.40 -19.35 25.20
N LYS A 359 -5.32 -18.39 25.07
CA LYS A 359 -6.05 -17.84 26.23
C LYS A 359 -7.55 -17.70 25.99
N ALA A 360 -8.31 -17.80 27.06
CA ALA A 360 -9.71 -17.38 27.01
C ALA A 360 -9.81 -15.85 26.88
N ASN A 361 -10.80 -15.37 26.14
CA ASN A 361 -11.19 -13.95 26.10
C ASN A 361 -12.44 -13.65 26.94
#